data_AF-A0A2C8F2M3-F1
#
_entry.id   AF-A0A2C8F2M3-F1
#
_cell.length_a   1.000
_cell.length_b   1.000
_cell.length_c   1.000
_cell.angle_alpha   90.00
_cell.angle_beta   90.00
_cell.angle_gamma   90.00
#
_symmetry.space_group_name_H-M   'P 1'
#
loop_
_entity.id
_entity.type
_entity.pdbx_description
1 polymer ?
#
loop_
_entity_poly.entity_id
_entity_poly.type
_entity_poly.pdbx_seq_one_letter_code
_entity_poly.pdbx_strand_id
1 'polypeptide(L)'
;MKKVFEKIWNMALPHQDKRDDAGHAFITLEYAKQLVDLEAGDPEVVIPAIILHDTGWSRLTRDEWMVVFSPDATAADEMVVRLRHQEEGVNIAKEILESIDYPANWTEEIVEIISQHDTRKGFISNNEGLMRDADKLWRFSKTGFDADVDRFEIAPQVLHDRIIKQIPSDGFFYSQTSRELAYEELERRRREFERVANMKPLTETHSSVTSQKSL
;
A
#
# COMPACT_ATOMS: atom_id res chain seq x y z
N MET A 1 8.96 9.94 17.03
CA MET A 1 9.67 10.02 15.73
C MET A 1 10.66 11.19 15.83
N LYS A 2 11.70 11.31 14.98
CA LYS A 2 12.58 12.51 15.04
C LYS A 2 11.75 13.76 14.68
N LYS A 3 12.03 14.90 15.32
CA LYS A 3 11.30 16.17 15.06
C LYS A 3 11.32 16.59 13.58
N VAL A 4 12.43 16.30 12.88
CA VAL A 4 12.54 16.61 11.44
C VAL A 4 11.57 15.77 10.61
N PHE A 5 11.40 14.48 10.92
CA PHE A 5 10.43 13.62 10.24
C PHE A 5 8.99 14.02 10.56
N GLU A 6 8.71 14.48 11.78
CA GLU A 6 7.40 15.04 12.13
C GLU A 6 7.09 16.32 11.33
N LYS A 7 8.10 17.15 11.08
CA LYS A 7 7.97 18.32 10.20
C LYS A 7 7.65 17.91 8.76
N ILE A 8 8.39 16.94 8.20
CA ILE A 8 8.14 16.40 6.85
C ILE A 8 6.73 15.82 6.76
N TRP A 9 6.33 15.00 7.74
CA TRP A 9 4.98 14.44 7.84
C TRP A 9 3.91 15.53 7.78
N ASN A 10 4.02 16.55 8.63
CA ASN A 10 3.04 17.64 8.69
C ASN A 10 2.95 18.43 7.37
N MET A 11 4.08 18.61 6.67
CA MET A 11 4.12 19.28 5.37
C MET A 11 3.56 18.42 4.25
N ALA A 12 3.64 17.09 4.36
CA ALA A 12 3.10 16.14 3.39
C ALA A 12 1.59 15.90 3.53
N LEU A 13 1.00 16.13 4.71
CA LEU A 13 -0.44 15.89 4.99
C LEU A 13 -1.42 16.41 3.90
N PRO A 14 -1.24 17.61 3.31
CA PRO A 14 -2.13 18.08 2.25
C PRO A 14 -2.10 17.21 0.98
N HIS A 15 -1.03 16.43 0.79
CA HIS A 15 -0.75 15.63 -0.40
C HIS A 15 -0.92 14.12 -0.20
N GLN A 16 -1.08 13.67 1.04
CA GLN A 16 -1.20 12.24 1.38
C GLN A 16 -2.64 11.72 1.25
N ASP A 17 -2.74 10.39 1.07
CA ASP A 17 -3.98 9.61 1.04
C ASP A 17 -5.02 10.15 0.03
N LYS A 18 -4.56 10.43 -1.21
CA LYS A 18 -5.38 11.07 -2.27
C LYS A 18 -5.95 10.10 -3.30
N ARG A 19 -5.85 8.79 -3.06
CA ARG A 19 -6.20 7.72 -4.03
C ARG A 19 -7.20 6.72 -3.43
N ASP A 20 -8.24 7.23 -2.77
CA ASP A 20 -9.25 6.44 -2.05
C ASP A 20 -8.60 5.39 -1.12
N ASP A 21 -7.57 5.80 -0.39
CA ASP A 21 -6.65 4.95 0.38
C ASP A 21 -6.33 5.56 1.77
N ALA A 22 -7.32 6.16 2.40
CA ALA A 22 -7.19 6.77 3.72
C ALA A 22 -6.46 5.86 4.73
N GLY A 23 -5.41 6.39 5.35
CA GLY A 23 -4.55 5.65 6.28
C GLY A 23 -3.32 4.99 5.63
N HIS A 24 -3.17 5.04 4.31
CA HIS A 24 -1.99 4.54 3.59
C HIS A 24 -0.68 5.12 4.12
N ALA A 25 -0.57 6.46 4.17
CA ALA A 25 0.64 7.12 4.62
C ALA A 25 1.04 6.72 6.05
N PHE A 26 0.06 6.54 6.94
CA PHE A 26 0.34 6.16 8.33
C PHE A 26 0.83 4.71 8.45
N ILE A 27 0.12 3.78 7.80
CA ILE A 27 0.41 2.35 7.90
C ILE A 27 1.76 2.03 7.25
N THR A 28 2.04 2.58 6.06
CA THR A 28 3.33 2.41 5.38
C THR A 28 4.48 2.98 6.19
N LEU A 29 4.29 4.13 6.85
CA LEU A 29 5.27 4.69 7.77
C LEU A 29 5.56 3.76 8.96
N GLU A 30 4.55 3.11 9.54
CA GLU A 30 4.77 2.16 10.64
C GLU A 30 5.55 0.92 10.17
N TYR A 31 5.24 0.38 8.99
CA TYR A 31 6.05 -0.70 8.40
C TYR A 31 7.48 -0.27 8.10
N ALA A 32 7.67 0.94 7.56
CA ALA A 32 9.01 1.45 7.27
C ALA A 32 9.86 1.60 8.54
N LYS A 33 9.28 2.08 9.65
CA LYS A 33 9.98 2.13 10.96
C LYS A 33 10.39 0.74 11.41
N GLN A 34 9.48 -0.22 11.34
CA GLN A 34 9.76 -1.60 11.72
C GLN A 34 10.88 -2.21 10.86
N LEU A 35 10.82 -2.01 9.54
CA LEU A 35 11.83 -2.52 8.60
C LEU A 35 13.19 -1.86 8.78
N VAL A 36 13.24 -0.55 9.03
CA VAL A 36 14.50 0.16 9.36
C VAL A 36 15.20 -0.50 10.56
N ASP A 37 14.43 -0.81 11.61
CA ASP A 37 14.98 -1.42 12.83
C ASP A 37 15.43 -2.88 12.60
N LEU A 38 14.70 -3.65 11.79
CA LEU A 38 14.98 -5.08 11.56
C LEU A 38 16.03 -5.34 10.47
N GLU A 39 16.13 -4.47 9.47
CA GLU A 39 16.94 -4.68 8.26
C GLU A 39 18.05 -3.64 8.08
N ALA A 40 18.36 -2.89 9.15
CA ALA A 40 19.43 -1.88 9.18
C ALA A 40 19.34 -0.85 8.04
N GLY A 41 18.13 -0.39 7.74
CA GLY A 41 17.91 0.73 6.82
C GLY A 41 18.41 2.05 7.41
N ASP A 42 18.79 3.01 6.58
CA ASP A 42 19.09 4.37 7.04
C ASP A 42 17.76 5.13 7.30
N PRO A 43 17.41 5.44 8.56
CA PRO A 43 16.18 6.17 8.86
C PRO A 43 16.14 7.55 8.21
N GLU A 44 17.29 8.18 7.93
CA GLU A 44 17.35 9.52 7.33
C GLU A 44 16.98 9.53 5.84
N VAL A 45 16.88 8.35 5.22
CA VAL A 45 16.43 8.16 3.83
C VAL A 45 15.07 7.48 3.80
N VAL A 46 14.94 6.31 4.44
CA VAL A 46 13.74 5.46 4.33
C VAL A 46 12.50 6.17 4.88
N ILE A 47 12.62 6.86 6.02
CA ILE A 47 11.48 7.50 6.68
C ILE A 47 10.98 8.71 5.88
N PRO A 48 11.80 9.67 5.44
CA PRO A 48 11.32 10.72 4.55
C PRO A 48 10.78 10.18 3.21
N ALA A 49 11.43 9.18 2.62
CA ALA A 49 11.01 8.61 1.34
C ALA A 49 9.61 7.98 1.44
N ILE A 50 9.32 7.18 2.48
CA ILE A 50 7.98 6.59 2.64
C ILE A 50 6.91 7.65 2.96
N ILE A 51 7.25 8.72 3.68
CA ILE A 51 6.31 9.80 3.97
C ILE A 51 5.89 10.53 2.68
N LEU A 52 6.82 10.63 1.73
CA LEU A 52 6.69 11.46 0.54
C LEU A 52 6.34 10.68 -0.75
N HIS A 53 6.54 9.35 -0.80
CA HIS A 53 6.46 8.57 -2.04
C HIS A 53 5.15 8.77 -2.81
N ASP A 54 4.02 8.68 -2.12
CA ASP A 54 2.70 8.70 -2.74
C ASP A 54 2.09 10.13 -2.83
N THR A 55 2.84 11.17 -2.48
CA THR A 55 2.34 12.57 -2.49
C THR A 55 1.97 13.07 -3.89
N GLY A 56 2.56 12.49 -4.94
CA GLY A 56 2.26 12.85 -6.32
C GLY A 56 0.81 12.57 -6.73
N TRP A 57 0.10 11.65 -6.06
CA TRP A 57 -1.31 11.35 -6.36
C TRP A 57 -2.19 12.59 -6.15
N SER A 58 -1.77 13.52 -5.30
CA SER A 58 -2.46 14.80 -5.07
C SER A 58 -2.54 15.73 -6.29
N ARG A 59 -1.76 15.45 -7.35
CA ARG A 59 -1.73 16.22 -8.60
C ARG A 59 -2.50 15.57 -9.74
N LEU A 60 -3.12 14.42 -9.47
CA LEU A 60 -3.96 13.69 -10.42
C LEU A 60 -5.41 13.73 -9.93
N THR A 61 -6.32 13.93 -10.87
CA THR A 61 -7.76 13.77 -10.64
C THR A 61 -8.10 12.30 -10.43
N ARG A 62 -9.27 12.05 -9.83
CA ARG A 62 -9.77 10.69 -9.60
C ARG A 62 -9.81 9.85 -10.86
N ASP A 63 -10.32 10.41 -11.96
CA ASP A 63 -10.43 9.71 -13.23
C ASP A 63 -9.06 9.33 -13.81
N GLU A 64 -8.05 10.18 -13.60
CA GLU A 64 -6.68 9.91 -14.07
C GLU A 64 -6.03 8.76 -13.30
N TRP A 65 -6.11 8.75 -11.97
CA TRP A 65 -5.46 7.69 -11.19
C TRP A 65 -6.25 6.38 -11.18
N MET A 66 -7.59 6.41 -11.38
CA MET A 66 -8.42 5.20 -11.45
C MET A 66 -8.04 4.26 -12.60
N VAL A 67 -7.34 4.75 -13.62
CA VAL A 67 -6.77 3.92 -14.70
C VAL A 67 -5.94 2.77 -14.13
N VAL A 68 -5.20 2.98 -13.03
CA VAL A 68 -4.36 1.96 -12.38
C VAL A 68 -5.16 0.78 -11.82
N PHE A 69 -6.45 0.97 -11.57
CA PHE A 69 -7.35 -0.05 -11.05
C PHE A 69 -8.36 -0.55 -12.09
N SER A 70 -8.31 -0.03 -13.31
CA SER A 70 -9.27 -0.36 -14.36
C SER A 70 -8.96 -1.73 -14.97
N PRO A 71 -9.94 -2.66 -15.06
CA PRO A 71 -9.74 -3.95 -15.72
C PRO A 71 -9.50 -3.82 -17.23
N ASP A 72 -9.89 -2.69 -17.83
CA ASP A 72 -9.77 -2.43 -19.26
C ASP A 72 -8.48 -1.67 -19.63
N ALA A 73 -7.73 -1.19 -18.64
CA ALA A 73 -6.47 -0.48 -18.87
C ALA A 73 -5.38 -1.45 -19.34
N THR A 74 -4.57 -1.02 -20.30
CA THR A 74 -3.36 -1.74 -20.67
C THR A 74 -2.22 -1.41 -19.70
N ALA A 75 -1.20 -2.27 -19.65
CA ALA A 75 0.01 -1.97 -18.88
C ALA A 75 0.70 -0.65 -19.30
N ALA A 76 0.50 -0.21 -20.55
CA ALA A 76 1.01 1.07 -21.03
C ALA A 76 0.20 2.25 -20.45
N ASP A 77 -1.12 2.11 -20.35
CA ASP A 77 -2.00 3.13 -19.76
C ASP A 77 -1.67 3.32 -18.27
N GLU A 78 -1.51 2.21 -17.53
CA GLU A 78 -1.08 2.26 -16.13
C GLU A 78 0.29 2.92 -15.97
N MET A 79 1.26 2.58 -16.84
CA MET A 79 2.62 3.11 -16.78
C MET A 79 2.65 4.63 -16.93
N VAL A 80 1.86 5.20 -17.85
CA VAL A 80 1.78 6.66 -18.04
C VAL A 80 1.34 7.36 -16.75
N VAL A 81 0.32 6.80 -16.09
CA VAL A 81 -0.23 7.37 -14.86
C VAL A 81 0.75 7.26 -13.69
N ARG A 82 1.41 6.11 -13.54
CA ARG A 82 2.44 5.90 -12.51
C ARG A 82 3.63 6.83 -12.70
N LEU A 83 4.12 7.01 -13.93
CA LEU A 83 5.23 7.92 -14.22
C LEU A 83 4.89 9.37 -13.86
N ARG A 84 3.68 9.83 -14.23
CA ARG A 84 3.23 11.18 -13.85
C ARG A 84 3.11 11.33 -12.34
N HIS A 85 2.55 10.34 -11.66
CA HIS A 85 2.50 10.32 -10.21
C HIS A 85 3.90 10.44 -9.58
N GLN A 86 4.87 9.67 -10.06
CA GLN A 86 6.25 9.69 -9.56
C GLN A 86 6.95 11.03 -9.83
N GLU A 87 6.75 11.63 -11.00
CA GLU A 87 7.28 12.96 -11.35
C GLU A 87 6.75 14.04 -10.39
N GLU A 88 5.44 14.05 -10.14
CA GLU A 88 4.83 14.99 -9.21
C GLU A 88 5.24 14.74 -7.76
N GLY A 89 5.42 13.47 -7.37
CA GLY A 89 5.96 13.08 -6.07
C GLY A 89 7.38 13.60 -5.85
N VAL A 90 8.23 13.54 -6.88
CA VAL A 90 9.58 14.13 -6.85
C VAL A 90 9.51 15.64 -6.66
N ASN A 91 8.63 16.34 -7.39
CA ASN A 91 8.50 17.79 -7.28
C ASN A 91 8.11 18.22 -5.86
N ILE A 92 7.09 17.56 -5.29
CA ILE A 92 6.62 17.83 -3.91
C ILE A 92 7.72 17.48 -2.89
N ALA A 93 8.39 16.34 -3.04
CA ALA A 93 9.44 15.91 -2.13
C ALA A 93 10.60 16.92 -2.10
N LYS A 94 11.06 17.40 -3.28
CA LYS A 94 12.09 18.44 -3.36
C LYS A 94 11.66 19.72 -2.65
N GLU A 95 10.47 20.23 -2.96
CA GLU A 95 9.94 21.45 -2.35
C GLU A 95 9.94 21.36 -0.81
N ILE A 96 9.44 20.24 -0.26
CA ILE A 96 9.38 20.02 1.18
C ILE A 96 10.79 19.91 1.78
N LEU A 97 11.66 19.07 1.22
CA LEU A 97 13.00 18.82 1.77
C LEU A 97 13.90 20.05 1.71
N GLU A 98 13.85 20.80 0.60
CA GLU A 98 14.59 22.06 0.44
C GLU A 98 14.11 23.14 1.42
N SER A 99 12.79 23.28 1.62
CA SER A 99 12.23 24.30 2.53
C SER A 99 12.61 24.12 4.01
N ILE A 100 13.17 22.96 4.37
CA ILE A 100 13.62 22.65 5.72
C ILE A 100 15.13 22.44 5.81
N ASP A 101 15.87 22.77 4.74
CA ASP A 101 17.32 22.57 4.62
C ASP A 101 17.74 21.12 4.91
N TYR A 102 16.97 20.14 4.41
CA TYR A 102 17.30 18.73 4.61
C TYR A 102 18.62 18.39 3.89
N PRO A 103 19.53 17.59 4.48
CA PRO A 103 20.84 17.34 3.89
C PRO A 103 20.79 16.83 2.45
N ALA A 104 21.63 17.43 1.59
CA ALA A 104 21.61 17.20 0.14
C ALA A 104 21.85 15.73 -0.24
N ASN A 105 22.79 15.05 0.44
CA ASN A 105 23.11 13.65 0.18
C ASN A 105 21.90 12.72 0.42
N TRP A 106 21.11 12.97 1.46
CA TRP A 106 19.89 12.20 1.71
C TRP A 106 18.77 12.60 0.76
N THR A 107 18.63 13.90 0.46
CA THR A 107 17.63 14.43 -0.46
C THR A 107 17.76 13.81 -1.85
N GLU A 108 18.99 13.71 -2.37
CA GLU A 108 19.27 13.08 -3.68
C GLU A 108 18.80 11.62 -3.70
N GLU A 109 19.11 10.83 -2.66
CA GLU A 109 18.69 9.43 -2.58
C GLU A 109 17.17 9.29 -2.42
N ILE A 110 16.54 10.11 -1.56
CA ILE A 110 15.09 10.12 -1.35
C ILE A 110 14.36 10.38 -2.68
N VAL A 111 14.80 11.40 -3.43
CA VAL A 111 14.21 11.75 -4.71
C VAL A 111 14.40 10.64 -5.75
N GLU A 112 15.58 10.02 -5.82
CA GLU A 112 15.84 8.89 -6.73
C GLU A 112 14.92 7.71 -6.43
N ILE A 113 14.71 7.42 -5.14
CA ILE A 113 13.77 6.38 -4.69
C ILE A 113 12.35 6.70 -5.16
N ILE A 114 11.85 7.91 -4.87
CA ILE A 114 10.47 8.32 -5.21
C ILE A 114 10.25 8.29 -6.72
N SER A 115 11.24 8.73 -7.51
CA SER A 115 11.15 8.84 -8.97
C SER A 115 10.78 7.53 -9.68
N GLN A 116 11.06 6.38 -9.07
CA GLN A 116 10.84 5.07 -9.69
C GLN A 116 10.30 4.00 -8.73
N HIS A 117 9.75 4.36 -7.56
CA HIS A 117 9.28 3.38 -6.54
C HIS A 117 8.22 2.39 -7.08
N ASP A 118 7.31 2.88 -7.92
CA ASP A 118 6.22 2.13 -8.56
C ASP A 118 6.63 1.36 -9.83
N THR A 119 7.69 1.79 -10.51
CA THR A 119 7.98 1.40 -11.91
C THR A 119 9.32 0.70 -12.11
N ARG A 120 10.27 0.86 -11.17
CA ARG A 120 11.60 0.23 -11.25
C ARG A 120 11.51 -1.28 -11.19
N LYS A 121 12.24 -1.93 -12.10
CA LYS A 121 12.53 -3.37 -12.02
C LYS A 121 13.76 -3.61 -11.17
N GLY A 122 13.66 -4.57 -10.24
CA GLY A 122 14.72 -4.85 -9.28
C GLY A 122 14.86 -3.76 -8.21
N PHE A 123 15.91 -3.89 -7.40
CA PHE A 123 16.23 -3.00 -6.29
C PHE A 123 17.64 -2.45 -6.44
N ILE A 124 17.85 -1.20 -6.03
CA ILE A 124 19.14 -0.50 -6.22
C ILE A 124 19.90 -0.26 -4.92
N SER A 125 19.22 -0.31 -3.77
CA SER A 125 19.85 -0.15 -2.46
C SER A 125 19.01 -0.81 -1.37
N ASN A 126 19.60 -0.95 -0.17
CA ASN A 126 18.87 -1.39 1.02
C ASN A 126 17.71 -0.43 1.34
N ASN A 127 17.98 0.87 1.35
CA ASN A 127 16.98 1.90 1.69
C ASN A 127 15.80 1.89 0.71
N GLU A 128 16.08 1.81 -0.59
CA GLU A 128 15.07 1.76 -1.64
C GLU A 128 14.21 0.50 -1.55
N GLY A 129 14.84 -0.65 -1.32
CA GLY A 129 14.16 -1.92 -1.11
C GLY A 129 13.22 -1.91 0.09
N LEU A 130 13.69 -1.42 1.24
CA LEU A 130 12.88 -1.35 2.46
C LEU A 130 11.72 -0.36 2.36
N MET A 131 11.92 0.79 1.69
CA MET A 131 10.83 1.74 1.42
C MET A 131 9.73 1.07 0.60
N ARG A 132 10.08 0.44 -0.52
CA ARG A 132 9.10 -0.21 -1.40
C ARG A 132 8.46 -1.44 -0.77
N ASP A 133 9.17 -2.14 0.10
CA ASP A 133 8.60 -3.23 0.87
C ASP A 133 7.55 -2.70 1.86
N ALA A 134 7.83 -1.61 2.56
CA ALA A 134 6.88 -0.96 3.47
C ALA A 134 5.61 -0.50 2.75
N ASP A 135 5.75 0.09 1.55
CA ASP A 135 4.63 0.45 0.69
C ASP A 135 3.81 -0.80 0.28
N LYS A 136 4.47 -1.84 -0.23
CA LYS A 136 3.79 -3.09 -0.61
C LYS A 136 3.09 -3.77 0.57
N LEU A 137 3.65 -3.71 1.78
CA LEU A 137 3.07 -4.30 2.98
C LEU A 137 1.67 -3.77 3.29
N TRP A 138 1.34 -2.54 2.89
CA TRP A 138 0.02 -1.95 3.08
C TRP A 138 -1.11 -2.84 2.56
N ARG A 139 -0.95 -3.48 1.39
CA ARG A 139 -2.00 -4.32 0.78
C ARG A 139 -2.35 -5.58 1.60
N PHE A 140 -1.47 -5.99 2.51
CA PHE A 140 -1.69 -7.14 3.40
C PHE A 140 -2.26 -6.71 4.76
N SER A 141 -2.04 -5.44 5.15
CA SER A 141 -2.64 -4.85 6.34
C SER A 141 -4.16 -4.91 6.30
N LYS A 142 -4.81 -4.82 7.46
CA LYS A 142 -6.28 -4.81 7.52
C LYS A 142 -6.89 -3.69 6.66
N THR A 143 -6.39 -2.48 6.79
CA THR A 143 -6.92 -1.30 6.08
C THR A 143 -6.77 -1.45 4.57
N GLY A 144 -5.58 -1.84 4.09
CA GLY A 144 -5.35 -2.00 2.65
C GLY A 144 -6.12 -3.17 2.06
N PHE A 145 -6.20 -4.29 2.79
CA PHE A 145 -6.96 -5.45 2.37
C PHE A 145 -8.46 -5.15 2.27
N ASP A 146 -9.05 -4.50 3.27
CA ASP A 146 -10.47 -4.12 3.25
C ASP A 146 -10.75 -3.10 2.14
N ALA A 147 -9.84 -2.13 1.93
CA ALA A 147 -9.96 -1.15 0.85
C ALA A 147 -9.96 -1.82 -0.54
N ASP A 148 -9.12 -2.83 -0.76
CA ASP A 148 -9.09 -3.58 -2.02
C ASP A 148 -10.32 -4.49 -2.19
N VAL A 149 -10.82 -5.09 -1.11
CA VAL A 149 -12.10 -5.84 -1.14
C VAL A 149 -13.23 -4.94 -1.63
N ASP A 150 -13.33 -3.74 -1.07
CA ASP A 150 -14.37 -2.77 -1.43
C ASP A 150 -14.16 -2.22 -2.84
N ARG A 151 -12.93 -1.81 -3.18
CA ARG A 151 -12.57 -1.23 -4.48
C ARG A 151 -12.84 -2.16 -5.66
N PHE A 152 -12.56 -3.45 -5.48
CA PHE A 152 -12.74 -4.46 -6.54
C PHE A 152 -14.07 -5.21 -6.45
N GLU A 153 -14.89 -4.94 -5.42
CA GLU A 153 -16.16 -5.62 -5.16
C GLU A 153 -16.03 -7.15 -5.16
N ILE A 154 -14.95 -7.68 -4.57
CA ILE A 154 -14.67 -9.12 -4.52
C ILE A 154 -14.75 -9.67 -3.10
N ALA A 155 -15.06 -10.96 -2.97
CA ALA A 155 -15.06 -11.60 -1.66
C ALA A 155 -13.64 -11.58 -1.02
N PRO A 156 -13.50 -11.39 0.30
CA PRO A 156 -12.22 -11.42 1.01
C PRO A 156 -11.34 -12.63 0.66
N GLN A 157 -11.93 -13.82 0.57
CA GLN A 157 -11.20 -15.04 0.19
C GLN A 157 -10.59 -14.95 -1.21
N VAL A 158 -11.30 -14.34 -2.17
CA VAL A 158 -10.81 -14.16 -3.55
C VAL A 158 -9.63 -13.19 -3.58
N LEU A 159 -9.68 -12.09 -2.81
CA LEU A 159 -8.54 -11.19 -2.69
C LEU A 159 -7.34 -11.89 -2.04
N HIS A 160 -7.55 -12.58 -0.92
CA HIS A 160 -6.51 -13.33 -0.21
C HIS A 160 -5.77 -14.30 -1.14
N ASP A 161 -6.52 -15.15 -1.86
CA ASP A 161 -5.96 -16.17 -2.77
C ASP A 161 -5.23 -15.55 -3.99
N ARG A 162 -5.57 -14.31 -4.34
CA ARG A 162 -4.89 -13.54 -5.38
C ARG A 162 -3.57 -12.98 -4.87
N ILE A 163 -3.58 -12.26 -3.76
CA ILE A 163 -2.40 -11.50 -3.29
C ILE A 163 -1.36 -12.39 -2.61
N ILE A 164 -1.73 -13.54 -2.03
CA ILE A 164 -0.76 -14.50 -1.47
C ILE A 164 0.24 -15.00 -2.53
N LYS A 165 -0.17 -15.09 -3.79
CA LYS A 165 0.68 -15.51 -4.92
C LYS A 165 1.75 -14.47 -5.28
N GLN A 166 1.57 -13.21 -4.86
CA GLN A 166 2.55 -12.14 -5.09
C GLN A 166 3.77 -12.30 -4.19
N ILE A 167 3.59 -12.73 -2.93
CA ILE A 167 4.66 -12.81 -1.93
C ILE A 167 5.90 -13.60 -2.39
N PRO A 168 5.78 -14.82 -2.99
CA PRO A 168 6.94 -15.58 -3.46
C PRO A 168 7.44 -15.14 -4.85
N SER A 169 6.78 -14.19 -5.52
CA SER A 169 7.18 -13.77 -6.86
C SER A 169 8.53 -13.06 -6.84
N ASP A 170 9.37 -13.37 -7.82
CA ASP A 170 10.70 -12.76 -7.93
C ASP A 170 10.58 -11.23 -8.08
N GLY A 171 11.44 -10.50 -7.36
CA GLY A 171 11.43 -9.05 -7.32
C GLY A 171 10.21 -8.39 -6.65
N PHE A 172 9.30 -9.14 -6.03
CA PHE A 172 8.15 -8.54 -5.33
C PHE A 172 8.57 -7.88 -4.02
N PHE A 173 9.14 -8.64 -3.09
CA PHE A 173 9.75 -8.11 -1.86
C PHE A 173 11.27 -8.11 -1.97
N TYR A 174 11.90 -7.07 -1.42
CA TYR A 174 13.34 -6.97 -1.29
C TYR A 174 13.82 -7.91 -0.17
N SER A 175 13.31 -7.76 1.05
CA SER A 175 13.80 -8.50 2.21
C SER A 175 13.00 -9.77 2.51
N GLN A 176 13.64 -10.71 3.21
CA GLN A 176 12.96 -11.91 3.71
C GLN A 176 11.99 -11.54 4.84
N THR A 177 12.33 -10.59 5.71
CA THR A 177 11.45 -10.09 6.77
C THR A 177 10.13 -9.55 6.23
N SER A 178 10.13 -8.80 5.13
CA SER A 178 8.90 -8.29 4.53
C SER A 178 7.99 -9.40 4.02
N ARG A 179 8.56 -10.50 3.50
CA ARG A 179 7.78 -11.69 3.09
C ARG A 179 7.11 -12.33 4.30
N GLU A 180 7.83 -12.47 5.40
CA GLU A 180 7.31 -13.05 6.65
C GLU A 180 6.18 -12.21 7.24
N LEU A 181 6.39 -10.88 7.33
CA LEU A 181 5.34 -9.94 7.76
C LEU A 181 4.09 -10.03 6.88
N ALA A 182 4.25 -10.12 5.55
CA ALA A 182 3.11 -10.26 4.64
C ALA A 182 2.33 -11.55 4.85
N TYR A 183 3.01 -12.70 5.06
CA TYR A 183 2.35 -13.96 5.39
C TYR A 183 1.61 -13.89 6.72
N GLU A 184 2.21 -13.28 7.74
CA GLU A 184 1.56 -13.11 9.04
C GLU A 184 0.29 -12.25 8.95
N GLU A 185 0.34 -11.14 8.21
CA GLU A 185 -0.83 -10.29 8.00
C GLU A 185 -1.93 -11.03 7.24
N LEU A 186 -1.61 -11.78 6.18
CA LEU A 186 -2.60 -12.58 5.45
C LEU A 186 -3.24 -13.67 6.30
N GLU A 187 -2.47 -14.34 7.15
CA GLU A 187 -3.02 -15.33 8.08
C GLU A 187 -3.99 -14.68 9.08
N ARG A 188 -3.75 -13.44 9.49
CA ARG A 188 -4.72 -12.67 10.30
C ARG A 188 -5.98 -12.35 9.50
N ARG A 189 -5.86 -11.86 8.25
CA ARG A 189 -7.01 -11.60 7.37
C ARG A 189 -7.86 -12.85 7.15
N ARG A 190 -7.20 -14.00 6.93
CA ARG A 190 -7.86 -15.30 6.76
C ARG A 190 -8.74 -15.65 7.95
N ARG A 191 -8.18 -15.58 9.16
CA ARG A 191 -8.93 -15.84 10.41
C ARG A 191 -10.09 -14.86 10.60
N GLU A 192 -9.92 -13.60 10.24
CA GLU A 192 -10.96 -12.57 10.36
C GLU A 192 -12.19 -12.90 9.50
N PHE A 193 -12.02 -13.18 8.20
CA PHE A 193 -13.16 -13.46 7.33
C PHE A 193 -13.77 -14.86 7.54
N GLU A 194 -12.97 -15.86 7.93
CA GLU A 194 -13.49 -17.19 8.29
C GLU A 194 -14.36 -17.13 9.55
N ARG A 195 -13.94 -16.35 10.55
CA ARG A 195 -14.75 -16.12 11.75
C ARG A 195 -16.09 -15.48 11.41
N VAL A 196 -16.10 -14.47 10.55
CA VAL A 196 -17.35 -13.81 10.11
C VAL A 196 -18.25 -14.78 9.36
N ALA A 197 -17.70 -15.62 8.48
CA ALA A 197 -18.46 -16.65 7.78
C ALA A 197 -19.11 -17.65 8.75
N ASN A 198 -18.39 -18.06 9.80
CA ASN A 198 -18.87 -18.99 10.83
C ASN A 198 -19.88 -18.37 11.81
N MET A 199 -19.97 -17.03 11.89
CA MET A 199 -20.93 -16.33 12.76
C MET A 199 -22.26 -15.99 12.07
N LYS A 200 -22.39 -16.13 10.74
CA LYS A 200 -23.67 -15.95 10.05
C LYS A 200 -24.64 -17.10 10.44
N PRO A 201 -25.81 -16.81 11.02
CA PRO A 201 -26.75 -17.86 11.42
C PRO A 201 -27.31 -18.60 10.20
N LEU A 202 -27.57 -19.91 10.38
CA LEU A 202 -28.38 -20.75 9.49
C LEU A 202 -29.83 -20.22 9.46
N THR A 203 -30.10 -19.11 8.80
CA THR A 203 -31.47 -18.67 8.50
C THR A 203 -31.79 -19.02 7.06
N GLU A 204 -32.32 -20.23 6.86
CA GLU A 204 -33.45 -20.57 5.99
C GLU A 204 -33.54 -22.11 5.85
N THR A 205 -34.04 -22.78 6.90
CA THR A 205 -34.77 -24.03 6.72
C THR A 205 -36.26 -23.71 6.76
N HIS A 206 -36.81 -23.22 5.64
CA HIS A 206 -38.25 -23.21 5.47
C HIS A 206 -38.74 -24.66 5.45
N SER A 207 -39.28 -25.10 6.60
CA SER A 207 -40.06 -26.32 6.70
C SER A 207 -41.25 -26.24 5.76
N SER A 208 -41.26 -27.11 4.75
CA SER A 208 -42.45 -27.42 3.97
C SER A 208 -43.48 -28.08 4.88
N VAL A 209 -44.41 -27.29 5.42
CA VAL A 209 -45.65 -27.82 5.99
C VAL A 209 -46.60 -28.10 4.83
N THR A 210 -46.62 -29.36 4.42
CA THR A 210 -47.60 -29.91 3.49
C THR A 210 -48.98 -29.82 4.14
N SER A 211 -49.83 -28.93 3.63
CA SER A 211 -51.27 -28.94 3.93
C SER A 211 -51.91 -30.14 3.23
N GLN A 212 -52.20 -31.21 3.96
CA GLN A 212 -53.16 -32.21 3.51
C GLN A 212 -54.58 -31.66 3.70
N LYS A 213 -55.26 -31.42 2.58
CA LYS A 213 -56.70 -31.21 2.51
C LYS A 213 -57.44 -32.52 2.78
N SER A 214 -58.52 -32.39 3.53
CA SER A 214 -59.55 -33.39 3.76
C SER A 214 -60.26 -33.80 2.45
N LEU A 215 -60.49 -35.10 2.28
CA LEU A 215 -61.76 -35.75 1.95
C LEU A 215 -61.61 -37.26 2.12
#